data_AF-A0A6T8CYN1-F1
#
_entry.id   AF-A0A6T8CYN1-F1
#
_cell.length_a   1.000
_cell.length_b   1.000
_cell.length_c   1.000
_cell.angle_alpha   90.00
_cell.angle_beta   90.00
_cell.angle_gamma   90.00
#
_symmetry.space_group_name_H-M   'P 1'
#
loop_
_entity.id
_entity.type
_entity.pdbx_description
1 polymer ?
#
loop_
_entity_poly.entity_id
_entity_poly.type
_entity_poly.pdbx_seq_one_letter_code
_entity_poly.pdbx_strand_id
1 'polypeptide(L)'
;MGGPALIDGEHVEGTDNFLIAPFVIDGLTHQSCEHYFQWAKFASAIDAYSVQHCEAIRQCPTGGKVWQMGQSRRATMRPDWEVVKANVMYRAVSAKMEQHPKLAAELAATSGAIRAAPSTADWQHVNGLILERVREECRPPESRGDPKRYAALVALTEPPVPLVVDGRELRIGC
;
A
#
# COMPACT_ATOMS: atom_id res chain seq x y z
N MET A 1 -1.85 8.62 -10.73
CA MET A 1 -1.12 7.41 -10.34
C MET A 1 0.00 7.87 -9.44
N GLY A 2 0.37 7.12 -8.40
CA GLY A 2 1.44 7.51 -7.48
C GLY A 2 0.99 8.46 -6.38
N GLY A 3 0.61 9.69 -6.73
CA GLY A 3 0.40 10.77 -5.75
C GLY A 3 1.14 12.02 -6.19
N PRO A 4 1.38 12.98 -5.27
CA PRO A 4 0.84 13.04 -3.91
C PRO A 4 -0.67 13.30 -3.88
N ALA A 5 -1.32 12.97 -2.76
CA ALA A 5 -2.71 13.31 -2.47
C ALA A 5 -2.87 14.81 -2.21
N LEU A 6 -4.07 15.32 -2.51
CA LEU A 6 -4.50 16.67 -2.16
C LEU A 6 -5.27 16.61 -0.84
N ILE A 7 -4.82 17.36 0.17
CA ILE A 7 -5.42 17.44 1.50
C ILE A 7 -5.51 18.93 1.86
N ASP A 8 -6.74 19.41 2.09
CA ASP A 8 -7.02 20.84 2.36
C ASP A 8 -6.42 21.82 1.33
N GLY A 9 -6.41 21.42 0.06
CA GLY A 9 -5.87 22.24 -1.03
C GLY A 9 -4.36 22.15 -1.22
N GLU A 10 -3.63 21.42 -0.37
CA GLU A 10 -2.19 21.22 -0.47
C GLU A 10 -1.82 19.80 -0.86
N HIS A 11 -0.72 19.66 -1.59
CA HIS A 11 -0.13 18.37 -1.93
C HIS A 11 0.80 17.92 -0.81
N VAL A 12 0.55 16.73 -0.27
CA VAL A 12 1.33 16.18 0.85
C VAL A 12 2.28 15.12 0.34
N GLU A 13 3.58 15.44 0.29
CA GLU A 13 4.59 14.67 -0.46
C GLU A 13 4.64 13.21 -0.02
N GLY A 14 4.64 12.96 1.30
CA GLY A 14 4.70 11.61 1.87
C GLY A 14 3.56 10.68 1.45
N THR A 15 2.48 11.20 0.86
CA THR A 15 1.34 10.38 0.37
C THR A 15 1.54 9.82 -1.04
N ASP A 16 2.63 10.18 -1.73
CA ASP A 16 2.96 9.58 -3.02
C ASP A 16 3.54 8.16 -2.85
N ASN A 17 2.86 7.17 -3.43
CA ASN A 17 3.28 5.77 -3.44
C ASN A 17 4.53 5.53 -4.32
N PHE A 18 4.85 6.47 -5.21
CA PHE A 18 6.02 6.42 -6.09
C PHE A 18 7.21 7.18 -5.51
N LEU A 19 7.02 7.94 -4.43
CA LEU A 19 8.10 8.63 -3.72
C LEU A 19 9.20 7.64 -3.34
N ILE A 20 10.43 7.94 -3.74
CA ILE A 20 11.60 7.15 -3.36
C ILE A 20 11.96 7.51 -1.91
N ALA A 21 11.46 6.70 -1.00
CA ALA A 21 11.73 6.78 0.44
C ALA A 21 11.96 5.34 0.91
N PRO A 22 13.17 4.80 0.79
CA PRO A 22 13.42 3.38 1.05
C PRO A 22 13.02 2.97 2.46
N PHE A 23 12.37 1.82 2.59
CA PHE A 23 11.98 1.25 3.88
C PHE A 23 12.13 -0.28 3.85
N VAL A 24 12.25 -0.88 5.03
CA VAL A 24 12.35 -2.33 5.22
C VAL A 24 11.00 -2.90 5.62
N ILE A 25 10.55 -3.94 4.93
CA ILE A 25 9.33 -4.70 5.25
C ILE A 25 9.52 -6.14 4.79
N ASP A 26 9.00 -7.12 5.54
CA ASP A 26 9.15 -8.55 5.24
C ASP A 26 10.63 -8.97 5.02
N GLY A 27 11.54 -8.33 5.74
CA GLY A 27 12.99 -8.59 5.67
C GLY A 27 13.70 -8.03 4.42
N LEU A 28 12.99 -7.28 3.56
CA LEU A 28 13.53 -6.73 2.32
C LEU A 28 13.45 -5.20 2.29
N THR A 29 14.43 -4.55 1.67
CA THR A 29 14.37 -3.12 1.35
C THR A 29 13.61 -2.90 0.05
N HIS A 30 12.59 -2.03 0.09
CA HIS A 30 11.85 -1.55 -1.07
C HIS A 30 12.04 -0.03 -1.23
N GLN A 31 12.19 0.43 -2.49
CA GLN A 31 12.49 1.84 -2.77
C GLN A 31 11.27 2.77 -2.59
N SER A 32 10.05 2.25 -2.79
CA SER A 32 8.80 2.97 -2.59
C SER A 32 7.64 2.01 -2.27
N CYS A 33 6.48 2.55 -1.88
CA CYS A 33 5.28 1.74 -1.65
C CYS A 33 4.87 0.95 -2.90
N GLU A 34 4.99 1.55 -4.09
CA GLU A 34 4.70 0.87 -5.36
C GLU A 34 5.64 -0.32 -5.64
N HIS A 35 6.93 -0.21 -5.28
CA HIS A 35 7.88 -1.32 -5.39
C HIS A 35 7.43 -2.51 -4.54
N TYR A 36 7.06 -2.26 -3.28
CA TYR A 36 6.55 -3.31 -2.42
C TYR A 36 5.23 -3.86 -2.95
N PHE A 37 4.28 -3.00 -3.34
CA PHE A 37 2.97 -3.40 -3.83
C PHE A 37 3.05 -4.32 -5.04
N GLN A 38 3.81 -3.95 -6.08
CA GLN A 38 3.93 -4.79 -7.27
C GLN A 38 4.82 -6.02 -7.04
N TRP A 39 5.82 -5.97 -6.14
CA TRP A 39 6.58 -7.16 -5.77
C TRP A 39 5.67 -8.18 -5.05
N ALA A 40 4.94 -7.70 -4.04
CA ALA A 40 4.04 -8.53 -3.23
C ALA A 40 2.95 -9.18 -4.09
N LYS A 41 2.51 -8.53 -5.17
CA LYS A 41 1.53 -9.05 -6.14
C LYS A 41 1.93 -10.41 -6.73
N PHE A 42 3.22 -10.68 -6.88
CA PHE A 42 3.74 -11.89 -7.51
C PHE A 42 4.59 -12.74 -6.54
N ALA A 43 4.73 -12.35 -5.28
CA ALA A 43 5.66 -12.96 -4.33
C ALA A 43 5.38 -14.43 -3.97
N SER A 44 4.17 -14.94 -4.22
CA SER A 44 3.83 -16.36 -3.99
C SER A 44 4.06 -17.24 -5.21
N ALA A 45 4.51 -16.68 -6.34
CA ALA A 45 4.70 -17.44 -7.56
C ALA A 45 5.91 -18.37 -7.46
N ILE A 46 5.75 -19.60 -7.95
CA ILE A 46 6.81 -20.62 -7.96
C ILE A 46 7.39 -20.87 -9.35
N ASP A 47 6.74 -20.36 -10.40
CA ASP A 47 7.24 -20.48 -11.76
C ASP A 47 8.44 -19.55 -11.99
N ALA A 48 9.44 -20.03 -12.73
CA ALA A 48 10.71 -19.33 -12.88
C ALA A 48 10.57 -17.93 -13.49
N TYR A 49 9.60 -17.74 -14.40
CA TYR A 49 9.37 -16.45 -15.04
C TYR A 49 8.87 -15.42 -14.02
N SER A 50 7.87 -15.78 -13.22
CA SER A 50 7.29 -14.90 -12.21
C SER A 50 8.28 -14.58 -11.09
N VAL A 51 9.09 -15.56 -10.65
CA VAL A 51 10.16 -15.33 -9.68
C VAL A 51 11.17 -14.31 -10.21
N GLN A 52 11.60 -14.45 -11.46
CA GLN A 52 12.49 -13.47 -12.09
C GLN A 52 11.82 -12.09 -12.25
N HIS A 53 10.53 -12.06 -12.58
CA HIS A 53 9.75 -10.84 -12.71
C HIS A 53 9.63 -10.08 -11.38
N CYS A 54 9.43 -10.78 -10.26
CA CYS A 54 9.45 -10.21 -8.91
C CYS A 54 10.75 -9.49 -8.60
N GLU A 55 11.90 -10.14 -8.88
CA GLU A 55 13.19 -9.53 -8.59
C GLU A 55 13.47 -8.35 -9.52
N ALA A 56 13.06 -8.43 -10.79
CA ALA A 56 13.15 -7.31 -11.72
C ALA A 56 12.31 -6.10 -11.27
N ILE A 57 11.14 -6.31 -10.65
CA ILE A 57 10.35 -5.24 -10.03
C ILE A 57 11.14 -4.59 -8.88
N ARG A 58 11.74 -5.41 -8.02
CA ARG A 58 12.46 -4.93 -6.83
C ARG A 58 13.70 -4.10 -7.17
N GLN A 59 14.37 -4.43 -8.29
CA GLN A 59 15.55 -3.74 -8.80
C GLN A 59 15.23 -2.56 -9.74
N CYS A 60 13.96 -2.34 -10.08
CA CYS A 60 13.56 -1.29 -11.00
C CYS A 60 13.86 0.10 -10.41
N PRO A 61 14.36 1.07 -11.19
CA PRO A 61 14.75 2.37 -10.63
C PRO A 61 13.58 3.33 -10.41
N THR A 62 12.41 3.11 -11.03
CA THR A 62 11.31 4.09 -11.01
C THR A 62 9.95 3.47 -10.76
N GLY A 63 9.14 4.14 -9.94
CA GLY A 63 7.77 3.69 -9.63
C GLY A 63 6.87 3.58 -10.87
N GLY A 64 7.00 4.49 -11.83
CA GLY A 64 6.25 4.42 -13.09
C GLY A 64 6.53 3.16 -13.90
N LYS A 65 7.80 2.72 -13.95
CA LYS A 65 8.18 1.48 -14.66
C LYS A 65 7.75 0.24 -13.88
N VAL A 66 7.86 0.26 -12.55
CA VAL A 66 7.34 -0.80 -11.68
C VAL A 66 5.85 -1.00 -11.90
N TRP A 67 5.07 0.08 -11.91
CA TRP A 67 3.63 -0.01 -12.15
C TRP A 67 3.31 -0.67 -13.49
N GLN A 68 4.03 -0.30 -14.56
CA GLN A 68 3.89 -0.92 -15.88
C GLN A 68 4.20 -2.42 -15.85
N MET A 69 5.29 -2.82 -15.17
CA MET A 69 5.66 -4.22 -14.99
C MET A 69 4.59 -4.99 -14.21
N GLY A 70 3.94 -4.33 -13.25
CA GLY A 70 2.82 -4.82 -12.48
C GLY A 70 1.56 -5.16 -13.29
N GLN A 71 1.44 -4.63 -14.50
CA GLN A 71 0.33 -4.92 -15.41
C GLN A 71 0.56 -6.15 -16.29
N SER A 72 1.73 -6.81 -16.19
CA SER A 72 2.04 -8.02 -16.96
C SER A 72 1.03 -9.12 -16.67
N ARG A 73 0.44 -9.68 -17.73
CA ARG A 73 -0.43 -10.87 -17.67
C ARG A 73 0.34 -12.18 -17.78
N ARG A 74 1.65 -12.11 -18.01
CA ARG A 74 2.51 -13.30 -18.15
C ARG A 74 2.99 -13.81 -16.78
N ALA A 75 3.12 -12.92 -15.80
CA ALA A 75 3.51 -13.29 -14.44
C ALA A 75 2.27 -13.76 -13.65
N THR A 76 2.47 -14.82 -12.87
CA THR A 76 1.44 -15.42 -12.02
C THR A 76 1.24 -14.58 -10.78
N MET A 77 0.09 -13.92 -10.70
CA MET A 77 -0.31 -13.14 -9.53
C MET A 77 -0.71 -14.06 -8.37
N ARG A 78 -0.55 -13.56 -7.14
CA ARG A 78 -1.13 -14.17 -5.95
C ARG A 78 -2.63 -14.47 -6.14
N PRO A 79 -3.12 -15.66 -5.73
CA PRO A 79 -4.53 -16.02 -5.89
C PRO A 79 -5.47 -15.17 -5.03
N ASP A 80 -4.99 -14.65 -3.90
CA ASP A 80 -5.75 -13.79 -2.97
C ASP A 80 -5.63 -12.30 -3.29
N TRP A 81 -4.96 -11.91 -4.39
CA TRP A 81 -4.55 -10.52 -4.66
C TRP A 81 -5.69 -9.52 -4.57
N GLU A 82 -6.84 -9.82 -5.18
CA GLU A 82 -7.98 -8.89 -5.19
C GLU A 82 -8.51 -8.60 -3.78
N VAL A 83 -8.35 -9.56 -2.86
CA VAL A 83 -8.77 -9.45 -1.45
C VAL A 83 -7.71 -8.73 -0.61
N VAL A 84 -6.42 -8.97 -0.87
CA VAL A 84 -5.34 -8.48 0.01
C VAL A 84 -4.68 -7.17 -0.45
N LYS A 85 -4.89 -6.73 -1.70
CA LYS A 85 -4.19 -5.56 -2.26
C LYS A 85 -4.31 -4.29 -1.40
N ALA A 86 -5.50 -4.02 -0.83
CA ALA A 86 -5.68 -2.86 0.03
C ALA A 86 -4.79 -2.96 1.28
N ASN A 87 -4.73 -4.14 1.91
CA ASN A 87 -3.86 -4.41 3.04
C ASN A 87 -2.38 -4.32 2.68
N VAL A 88 -1.96 -4.87 1.53
CA VAL A 88 -0.58 -4.79 1.05
C VAL A 88 -0.14 -3.34 0.90
N MET A 89 -0.97 -2.48 0.28
CA MET A 89 -0.64 -1.05 0.17
C MET A 89 -0.66 -0.35 1.53
N TYR A 90 -1.62 -0.66 2.40
CA TYR A 90 -1.63 -0.17 3.79
C TYR A 90 -0.32 -0.48 4.52
N ARG A 91 0.13 -1.74 4.50
CA ARG A 91 1.39 -2.17 5.13
C ARG A 91 2.59 -1.39 4.57
N ALA A 92 2.62 -1.17 3.26
CA ALA A 92 3.67 -0.40 2.60
C ALA A 92 3.72 1.05 3.08
N VAL A 93 2.56 1.73 3.09
CA VAL A 93 2.46 3.13 3.50
C VAL A 93 2.76 3.26 5.00
N SER A 94 2.25 2.36 5.84
CA SER A 94 2.52 2.33 7.27
C SER A 94 4.01 2.15 7.57
N ALA A 95 4.66 1.16 6.95
CA ALA A 95 6.11 0.93 7.11
C ALA A 95 6.95 2.13 6.62
N LYS A 96 6.54 2.78 5.52
CA LYS A 96 7.16 4.02 5.06
C LYS A 96 7.04 5.13 6.11
N MET A 97 5.86 5.36 6.68
CA MET A 97 5.67 6.40 7.69
C MET A 97 6.47 6.11 8.97
N GLU A 98 6.45 4.86 9.44
CA GLU A 98 7.21 4.43 10.63
C GLU A 98 8.71 4.70 10.49
N GLN A 99 9.28 4.43 9.31
CA GLN A 99 10.72 4.59 9.05
C GLN A 99 11.10 6.00 8.56
N HIS A 100 10.12 6.86 8.29
CA HIS A 100 10.34 8.25 7.86
C HIS A 100 9.52 9.22 8.73
N PRO A 101 9.96 9.51 9.97
CA PRO A 101 9.18 10.29 10.95
C PRO A 101 8.77 11.69 10.48
N LYS A 102 9.54 12.30 9.57
CA LYS A 102 9.19 13.59 8.96
C LYS A 102 7.93 13.49 8.09
N LEU A 103 7.83 12.44 7.27
CA LEU A 103 6.65 12.19 6.42
C LEU A 103 5.44 11.83 7.29
N ALA A 104 5.65 11.04 8.34
CA ALA A 104 4.60 10.69 9.31
C ALA A 104 4.05 11.94 10.01
N ALA A 105 4.93 12.83 10.48
CA ALA A 105 4.55 14.07 11.13
C ALA A 105 3.81 15.02 10.17
N GLU A 106 4.27 15.15 8.93
CA GLU A 106 3.60 15.92 7.89
C GLU A 106 2.16 15.43 7.68
N LEU A 107 1.97 14.12 7.44
CA LEU A 107 0.65 13.54 7.25
C LEU A 107 -0.24 13.69 8.51
N ALA A 108 0.30 13.43 9.69
CA ALA A 108 -0.42 13.52 10.97
C ALA A 108 -0.94 14.94 11.26
N ALA A 109 -0.19 15.97 10.84
CA ALA A 109 -0.56 17.36 11.01
C ALA A 109 -1.70 17.82 10.08
N THR A 110 -1.96 17.08 8.99
CA THR A 110 -3.06 17.41 8.07
C THR A 110 -4.43 17.18 8.71
N SER A 111 -5.46 17.82 8.17
CA SER A 111 -6.86 17.59 8.57
C SER A 111 -7.77 17.52 7.33
N GLY A 112 -9.06 17.22 7.51
CA GLY A 112 -10.02 17.18 6.41
C GLY A 112 -9.90 15.94 5.50
N ALA A 113 -10.58 16.02 4.35
CA ALA A 113 -10.70 14.92 3.39
C ALA A 113 -9.40 14.72 2.59
N ILE A 114 -9.05 13.45 2.36
CA ILE A 114 -7.89 13.08 1.54
C ILE A 114 -8.37 12.71 0.14
N ARG A 115 -7.90 13.45 -0.87
CA ARG A 115 -8.10 13.11 -2.28
C ARG A 115 -6.81 12.54 -2.85
N ALA A 116 -6.69 11.22 -2.88
CA ALA A 116 -5.56 10.56 -3.52
C ALA A 116 -5.49 10.89 -5.02
N ALA A 117 -4.31 10.73 -5.63
CA ALA A 117 -4.15 10.97 -7.06
C ALA A 117 -5.02 10.04 -7.91
N PRO A 118 -5.54 10.50 -9.06
CA PRO A 118 -6.35 9.67 -9.98
C PRO A 118 -5.64 8.37 -10.35
N SER A 119 -6.37 7.26 -10.37
CA SER A 119 -5.84 5.92 -10.66
C SER A 119 -6.85 5.08 -11.44
N THR A 120 -6.50 3.86 -11.81
CA THR A 120 -7.39 2.92 -12.47
C THR A 120 -8.46 2.39 -11.50
N ALA A 121 -9.64 2.05 -12.05
CA ALA A 121 -10.78 1.54 -11.29
C ALA A 121 -11.09 2.40 -10.04
N ASP A 122 -11.44 1.76 -8.93
CA ASP A 122 -11.74 2.44 -7.66
C ASP A 122 -10.50 2.73 -6.80
N TRP A 123 -9.29 2.59 -7.36
CA TRP A 123 -8.06 2.66 -6.56
C TRP A 123 -7.82 4.06 -5.96
N GLN A 124 -8.33 5.12 -6.60
CA GLN A 124 -8.26 6.47 -6.02
C GLN A 124 -9.00 6.53 -4.68
N HIS A 125 -10.19 5.94 -4.59
CA HIS A 125 -10.97 5.92 -3.36
C HIS A 125 -10.29 5.06 -2.30
N VAL A 126 -9.92 3.82 -2.65
CA VAL A 126 -9.26 2.88 -1.73
C VAL A 126 -7.96 3.45 -1.18
N ASN A 127 -7.12 4.06 -2.01
CA ASN A 127 -5.87 4.68 -1.56
C ASN A 127 -6.13 5.87 -0.63
N GLY A 128 -7.20 6.64 -0.84
CA GLY A 128 -7.63 7.70 0.07
C GLY A 128 -7.97 7.17 1.46
N LEU A 129 -8.70 6.05 1.54
CA LEU A 129 -9.04 5.39 2.81
C LEU A 129 -7.80 4.83 3.52
N ILE A 130 -6.85 4.24 2.77
CA ILE A 130 -5.58 3.77 3.32
C ILE A 130 -4.80 4.94 3.93
N LEU A 131 -4.68 6.05 3.21
CA LEU A 131 -3.98 7.24 3.71
C LEU A 131 -4.69 7.83 4.93
N GLU A 132 -6.03 7.80 4.97
CA GLU A 132 -6.81 8.25 6.13
C GLU A 132 -6.53 7.36 7.35
N ARG A 133 -6.51 6.04 7.19
CA ARG A 133 -6.13 5.11 8.26
C ARG A 133 -4.73 5.41 8.79
N VAL A 134 -3.75 5.49 7.89
CA VAL A 134 -2.35 5.72 8.27
C VAL A 134 -2.19 7.09 8.95
N ARG A 135 -2.90 8.12 8.49
CA ARG A 135 -2.90 9.43 9.15
C ARG A 135 -3.35 9.33 10.61
N GLU A 136 -4.43 8.60 10.89
CA GLU A 136 -4.87 8.38 12.27
C GLU A 136 -3.84 7.58 13.08
N GLU A 137 -3.20 6.58 12.47
CA GLU A 137 -2.17 5.77 13.15
C GLU A 137 -0.90 6.59 13.47
N CYS A 138 -0.53 7.55 12.62
CA CYS A 138 0.59 8.48 12.85
C CYS A 138 0.31 9.49 13.97
N ARG A 139 -0.94 9.68 14.39
CA ARG A 139 -1.30 10.57 15.51
C ARG A 139 -1.22 9.83 16.86
N PRO A 140 -0.86 10.55 17.94
CA PRO A 140 -1.08 10.07 19.30
C PRO A 140 -2.54 9.63 19.50
N PRO A 141 -2.83 8.55 20.26
CA PRO A 141 -4.18 8.03 20.44
C PRO A 141 -5.22 9.09 20.86
N GLU A 142 -4.84 10.05 21.70
CA GLU A 142 -5.67 11.15 22.18
C GLU A 142 -6.01 12.20 21.10
N SER A 143 -5.25 12.21 19.99
CA SER A 143 -5.40 13.15 18.87
C SER A 143 -6.04 12.50 17.64
N ARG A 144 -6.45 11.24 17.72
CA ARG A 144 -7.15 10.53 16.64
C ARG A 144 -8.58 11.04 16.50
N GLY A 145 -9.11 10.94 15.28
CA GLY A 145 -10.50 11.26 14.96
C GLY A 145 -11.51 10.29 15.58
N ASP A 146 -12.72 10.27 15.02
CA ASP A 146 -13.82 9.41 15.49
C ASP A 146 -13.40 7.93 15.54
N PRO A 147 -13.44 7.28 16.73
CA PRO A 147 -13.11 5.86 16.87
C PRO A 147 -13.94 4.93 15.97
N LYS A 148 -15.20 5.28 15.67
CA LYS A 148 -16.05 4.48 14.76
C LYS A 148 -15.55 4.57 13.32
N ARG A 149 -15.16 5.76 12.87
CA ARG A 149 -14.55 5.96 11.56
C ARG A 149 -13.23 5.21 11.47
N TYR A 150 -12.39 5.30 12.50
CA TYR A 150 -11.14 4.55 12.57
C TYR A 150 -11.37 3.03 12.48
N ALA A 151 -12.31 2.48 13.26
CA ALA A 151 -12.66 1.06 13.18
C ALA A 151 -13.13 0.64 11.78
N ALA A 152 -13.91 1.49 11.09
CA ALA A 152 -14.33 1.23 9.71
C ALA A 152 -13.15 1.24 8.72
N LEU A 153 -12.21 2.18 8.88
CA LEU A 153 -10.99 2.24 8.07
C LEU A 153 -10.14 0.97 8.25
N VAL A 154 -9.98 0.49 9.49
CA VAL A 154 -9.30 -0.78 9.79
C VAL A 154 -10.02 -1.93 9.08
N ALA A 155 -11.33 -2.08 9.24
CA ALA A 155 -12.10 -3.15 8.62
C ALA A 155 -12.02 -3.16 7.07
N LEU A 156 -11.91 -1.99 6.44
CA LEU A 156 -11.81 -1.86 4.98
C LEU A 156 -10.41 -2.16 4.43
N THR A 157 -9.38 -2.14 5.27
CA THR A 157 -7.98 -2.27 4.84
C THR A 157 -7.27 -3.48 5.45
N GLU A 158 -7.91 -4.21 6.35
CA GLU A 158 -7.51 -5.55 6.74
C GLU A 158 -8.07 -6.61 5.77
N PRO A 159 -7.36 -7.72 5.55
CA PRO A 159 -7.93 -8.85 4.86
C PRO A 159 -9.05 -9.47 5.72
N PRO A 160 -10.08 -10.07 5.10
CA PRO A 160 -11.10 -10.83 5.82
C PRO A 160 -10.47 -12.01 6.57
N VAL A 161 -10.97 -12.29 7.78
CA VAL A 161 -10.55 -13.44 8.59
C VAL A 161 -11.72 -14.44 8.72
N PRO A 162 -11.51 -15.73 8.36
CA PRO A 162 -10.30 -16.25 7.74
C PRO A 162 -10.21 -15.82 6.26
N LEU A 163 -8.99 -15.84 5.71
CA LEU A 163 -8.78 -15.61 4.28
C LEU A 163 -9.40 -16.77 3.50
N VAL A 164 -10.64 -16.61 3.06
CA VAL A 164 -11.33 -17.59 2.22
C VAL A 164 -11.24 -17.15 0.76
N VAL A 165 -10.57 -17.95 -0.08
CA VAL A 165 -10.57 -17.79 -1.53
C VAL A 165 -11.20 -19.05 -2.12
N ASP A 166 -12.24 -18.89 -2.95
CA ASP A 166 -13.00 -19.99 -3.56
C ASP A 166 -13.51 -21.06 -2.56
N GLY A 167 -13.94 -20.61 -1.37
CA GLY A 167 -14.47 -21.49 -0.32
C GLY A 167 -13.40 -22.29 0.44
N ARG A 168 -12.11 -22.01 0.23
CA ARG A 168 -11.00 -22.65 0.95
C ARG A 168 -10.28 -21.64 1.83
N GLU A 169 -10.07 -22.02 3.08
CA GLU A 169 -9.23 -21.27 4.01
C GLU A 169 -7.78 -21.29 3.53
N LEU A 170 -7.22 -20.14 3.19
CA LEU A 170 -5.80 -19.98 2.91
C LEU A 170 -5.07 -19.84 4.25
N ARG A 171 -4.26 -20.85 4.58
CA ARG A 171 -3.29 -20.71 5.66
C ARG A 171 -2.16 -19.82 5.15
N ILE A 172 -1.99 -18.66 5.77
CA ILE A 172 -0.82 -17.82 5.53
C ILE A 172 0.39 -18.61 6.04
N GLY A 173 1.34 -18.89 5.14
CA GLY A 173 2.61 -19.53 5.50
C GLY A 173 3.34 -18.67 6.52
N CYS A 174 3.82 -19.33 7.58
CA CYS A 174 4.60 -18.75 8.67
C CYS A 174 5.98 -18.28 8.18
#